data_AF-A0A373PSX8-F1
#
_entry.id   AF-A0A373PSX8-F1
#
_cell.length_a   1.000
_cell.length_b   1.000
_cell.length_c   1.000
_cell.angle_alpha   90.00
_cell.angle_beta   90.00
_cell.angle_gamma   90.00
#
_symmetry.space_group_name_H-M   'P 1'
#
loop_
_entity.id
_entity.type
_entity.pdbx_description
1 polymer ?
#
loop_
_entity_poly.entity_id
_entity_poly.type
_entity_poly.pdbx_seq_one_letter_code
_entity_poly.pdbx_strand_id
1 'polypeptide(L)'
;MANKNDNKSMFLYTALIFIVAVLLIIFSFLGQTNMQKNQPQVIESPDKEMSISEKASILSEENTVLLENNSNLKKENQELSEENIQLKSDNESLTQKQSQNDLLLSANGYFTLGNNSMALETLDKVNYNDLSSDQKIIYDNIKNNIN
;
A
#
# COMPACT_ATOMS: atom_id res chain seq x y z
N MET A 1 -22.74 81.00 -64.79
CA MET A 1 -23.31 81.29 -63.45
C MET A 1 -22.93 80.14 -62.53
N ALA A 2 -22.00 80.35 -61.59
CA ALA A 2 -21.58 79.31 -60.65
C ALA A 2 -22.51 79.30 -59.44
N ASN A 3 -23.05 78.13 -59.10
CA ASN A 3 -24.03 77.96 -58.03
C ASN A 3 -23.34 78.10 -56.67
N LYS A 4 -23.79 79.06 -55.85
CA LYS A 4 -23.16 79.43 -54.56
C LYS A 4 -23.33 78.36 -53.47
N ASN A 5 -23.93 77.21 -53.81
CA ASN A 5 -24.38 76.17 -52.88
C ASN A 5 -23.44 74.94 -52.84
N ASP A 6 -22.51 74.82 -53.79
CA ASP A 6 -21.67 73.62 -53.94
C ASP A 6 -20.60 73.50 -52.82
N ASN A 7 -20.17 74.63 -52.24
CA ASN A 7 -19.18 74.65 -51.17
C ASN A 7 -19.79 74.34 -49.79
N LYS A 8 -21.10 74.59 -49.62
CA LYS A 8 -21.82 74.40 -48.35
C LYS A 8 -22.11 72.91 -48.11
N SER A 9 -22.41 72.16 -49.17
CA SER A 9 -22.51 70.70 -49.11
C SER A 9 -21.15 70.06 -48.82
N MET A 10 -20.07 70.51 -49.46
CA MET A 10 -18.72 70.00 -49.21
C MET A 10 -18.25 70.21 -47.76
N PHE A 11 -18.54 71.38 -47.17
CA PHE A 11 -18.28 71.64 -45.75
C PHE A 11 -19.13 70.73 -44.84
N LEU A 12 -20.41 70.52 -45.18
CA LEU A 12 -21.31 69.66 -44.40
C LEU A 12 -20.85 68.19 -44.39
N TYR A 13 -20.42 67.66 -45.54
CA TYR A 13 -19.87 66.30 -45.63
C TYR A 13 -18.56 66.15 -44.84
N THR A 14 -17.68 67.15 -44.91
CA THR A 14 -16.43 67.16 -44.15
C THR A 14 -16.68 67.19 -42.64
N ALA A 15 -17.64 68.02 -42.19
CA ALA A 15 -18.05 68.09 -40.79
C ALA A 15 -18.70 66.78 -40.31
N LEU A 16 -19.52 66.15 -41.15
CA LEU A 16 -20.15 64.86 -40.83
C LEU A 16 -19.10 63.75 -40.64
N ILE A 17 -18.14 63.65 -41.56
CA ILE A 17 -17.05 62.66 -41.47
C ILE A 17 -16.22 62.90 -40.20
N PHE A 18 -15.92 64.16 -39.87
CA PHE A 18 -15.18 64.50 -38.66
C PHE A 18 -15.93 64.09 -37.38
N ILE A 19 -17.24 64.34 -37.31
CA ILE A 19 -18.08 63.93 -36.17
C ILE A 19 -18.10 62.40 -36.04
N VAL A 20 -18.26 61.67 -37.15
CA VAL A 20 -18.23 60.20 -37.15
C VAL A 20 -16.88 59.66 -36.68
N ALA A 21 -15.78 60.27 -37.12
CA ALA A 21 -14.44 59.88 -36.69
C ALA A 21 -14.23 60.07 -35.17
N VAL A 22 -14.69 61.20 -34.62
CA VAL A 22 -14.63 61.46 -33.17
C VAL A 22 -15.47 60.44 -32.39
N LEU A 23 -16.66 60.09 -32.87
CA LEU A 23 -17.49 59.06 -32.25
C LEU A 23 -16.82 57.68 -32.26
N LEU A 24 -16.19 57.28 -33.37
CA LEU A 24 -15.45 56.02 -33.45
C LEU A 24 -14.27 55.95 -32.48
N ILE A 25 -13.55 57.07 -32.29
CA ILE A 25 -12.47 57.17 -31.31
C ILE A 25 -13.02 56.97 -29.88
N ILE A 26 -14.11 57.66 -29.53
CA ILE A 26 -14.75 57.53 -28.22
C ILE A 26 -15.24 56.10 -27.98
N PHE A 27 -15.91 55.47 -28.96
CA PHE A 27 -16.36 54.08 -28.85
C PHE A 27 -15.20 53.09 -28.73
N SER A 28 -14.08 53.34 -29.42
CA SER A 28 -12.86 52.52 -29.29
C SER A 28 -12.29 52.59 -27.87
N PHE A 29 -12.18 53.79 -27.29
CA PHE A 29 -11.73 53.99 -25.91
C PHE A 29 -12.72 53.39 -24.88
N LEU A 30 -14.03 53.56 -25.08
CA LEU A 30 -15.06 53.02 -24.19
C LEU A 30 -15.15 51.48 -24.29
N GLY A 31 -14.92 50.93 -25.49
CA GLY A 31 -14.81 49.49 -25.73
C GLY A 31 -13.59 48.89 -25.04
N GLN A 32 -12.42 49.51 -25.19
CA GLN A 32 -11.17 49.05 -24.55
C GLN A 32 -11.25 49.07 -23.02
N THR A 33 -11.82 50.13 -22.43
CA THR A 33 -11.93 50.26 -20.97
C THR A 33 -12.91 49.26 -20.33
N ASN A 34 -13.92 48.79 -21.07
CA ASN A 34 -14.82 47.73 -20.63
C ASN A 34 -14.25 46.32 -20.88
N MET A 35 -13.52 46.10 -21.99
CA MET A 35 -12.90 44.81 -22.28
C MET A 35 -11.72 44.50 -21.34
N GLN A 36 -10.93 45.49 -20.94
CA GLN A 36 -9.81 45.29 -20.00
C GLN A 36 -10.27 44.97 -18.57
N LYS A 37 -11.47 45.40 -18.15
CA LYS A 37 -12.01 45.08 -16.82
C LYS A 37 -12.49 43.63 -16.68
N ASN A 38 -12.79 42.97 -17.80
CA ASN A 38 -13.28 41.59 -17.83
C ASN A 38 -12.21 40.58 -18.24
N GLN A 39 -10.97 41.04 -18.48
CA GLN A 39 -9.85 40.14 -18.70
C GLN A 39 -9.32 39.69 -17.33
N PRO A 40 -9.23 38.39 -17.04
CA PRO A 40 -8.60 37.92 -15.82
C PRO A 40 -7.18 38.50 -15.76
N GLN A 41 -6.86 39.23 -14.70
CA GLN A 41 -5.47 39.57 -14.43
C GLN A 41 -4.73 38.26 -14.21
N VAL A 42 -3.82 37.91 -15.12
CA VAL A 42 -2.85 36.84 -14.89
C VAL A 42 -1.89 37.41 -13.85
N ILE A 43 -2.20 37.17 -12.59
CA ILE A 43 -1.28 37.41 -11.49
C ILE A 43 -0.19 36.35 -11.66
N GLU A 44 0.91 36.69 -12.34
CA GLU A 44 2.15 35.94 -12.20
C GLU A 44 2.72 36.24 -10.81
N SER A 45 2.22 35.50 -9.81
CA SER A 45 2.83 35.44 -8.50
C SER A 45 4.18 34.72 -8.61
N PRO A 46 5.26 35.21 -7.98
CA PRO A 46 6.57 34.55 -7.99
C PRO A 46 6.67 33.36 -7.01
N ASP A 47 5.56 32.86 -6.49
CA ASP A 47 5.53 31.57 -5.84
C ASP A 47 5.41 30.53 -6.94
N LYS A 48 6.45 29.72 -7.11
CA LYS A 48 6.51 28.60 -8.05
C LYS A 48 5.45 27.57 -7.66
N GLU A 49 4.18 27.87 -7.91
CA GLU A 49 3.10 26.91 -7.88
C GLU A 49 3.43 25.88 -8.96
N MET A 50 3.95 24.77 -8.49
CA MET A 50 4.22 23.58 -9.29
C MET A 50 3.02 23.32 -10.20
N SER A 51 3.28 23.22 -11.51
CA SER A 51 2.21 23.12 -12.50
C SER A 51 1.35 21.89 -12.21
N ILE A 52 0.07 21.93 -12.60
CA ILE A 52 -0.84 20.78 -12.41
C ILE A 52 -0.25 19.49 -12.99
N SER A 53 0.47 19.60 -14.12
CA SER A 53 1.15 18.46 -14.75
C SER A 53 2.26 17.88 -13.87
N GLU A 54 3.03 18.72 -13.19
CA GLU A 54 4.14 18.31 -12.35
C GLU A 54 3.62 17.67 -11.05
N LYS A 55 2.54 18.22 -10.47
CA LYS A 55 1.81 17.59 -9.36
C LYS A 55 1.24 16.21 -9.75
N ALA A 56 0.65 16.08 -10.93
CA ALA A 56 0.12 14.81 -11.43
C ALA A 56 1.22 13.76 -11.66
N SER A 57 2.39 14.19 -12.15
CA SER A 57 3.56 13.32 -12.33
C SER A 57 4.06 12.77 -10.99
N ILE A 58 4.23 13.64 -9.98
CA ILE A 58 4.66 13.23 -8.64
C ILE A 58 3.66 12.26 -8.02
N LEU A 59 2.36 12.56 -8.09
CA LEU A 59 1.30 11.65 -7.60
C LEU A 59 1.33 10.29 -8.31
N SER A 60 1.64 10.25 -9.61
CA SER A 60 1.76 8.99 -10.35
C SER A 60 2.98 8.19 -9.90
N GLU A 61 4.10 8.86 -9.64
CA GLU A 61 5.32 8.23 -9.13
C GLU A 61 5.10 7.68 -7.72
N GLU A 62 4.55 8.50 -6.81
CA GLU A 62 4.19 8.09 -5.44
C GLU A 62 3.23 6.89 -5.44
N ASN A 63 2.20 6.90 -6.28
CA ASN A 63 1.28 5.77 -6.41
C ASN A 63 1.99 4.50 -6.89
N THR A 64 2.96 4.61 -7.79
CA THR A 64 3.73 3.45 -8.27
C THR A 64 4.56 2.86 -7.14
N VAL A 65 5.26 3.70 -6.38
CA VAL A 65 6.05 3.28 -5.21
C VAL A 65 5.16 2.66 -4.14
N LEU A 66 3.98 3.22 -3.88
CA LEU A 66 3.02 2.67 -2.92
C LEU A 66 2.49 1.30 -3.35
N LEU A 67 2.21 1.11 -4.65
CA LEU A 67 1.78 -0.18 -5.18
C LEU A 67 2.87 -1.24 -5.06
N GLU A 68 4.12 -0.88 -5.36
CA GLU A 68 5.27 -1.77 -5.20
C GLU A 68 5.46 -2.17 -3.73
N ASN A 69 5.46 -1.19 -2.82
CA ASN A 69 5.57 -1.44 -1.38
C ASN A 69 4.42 -2.33 -0.87
N ASN A 70 3.19 -2.09 -1.33
CA ASN A 70 2.05 -2.93 -0.96
C ASN A 70 2.20 -4.37 -1.45
N SER A 71 2.72 -4.55 -2.67
CA SER A 71 3.01 -5.87 -3.22
C SER A 71 4.09 -6.60 -2.41
N ASN A 72 5.17 -5.91 -2.05
CA ASN A 72 6.25 -6.46 -1.24
C ASN A 72 5.77 -6.86 0.15
N LEU A 73 5.00 -5.99 0.83
CA LEU A 73 4.41 -6.29 2.14
C LEU A 73 3.43 -7.47 2.11
N LYS A 74 2.67 -7.64 1.03
CA LYS A 74 1.79 -8.80 0.86
C LYS A 74 2.59 -10.10 0.74
N LYS A 75 3.70 -10.06 0.00
CA LYS A 75 4.59 -11.21 -0.15
C LYS A 75 5.24 -11.59 1.18
N GLU A 76 5.81 -10.62 1.89
CA GLU A 76 6.42 -10.85 3.21
C GLU A 76 5.41 -11.41 4.21
N ASN A 77 4.18 -10.86 4.24
CA ASN A 77 3.12 -11.39 5.11
C ASN A 77 2.76 -12.84 4.78
N GLN A 78 2.77 -13.22 3.50
CA GLN A 78 2.52 -14.60 3.10
C GLN A 78 3.66 -15.52 3.58
N GLU A 79 4.92 -15.14 3.34
CA GLU A 79 6.10 -15.90 3.77
C GLU A 79 6.10 -16.10 5.30
N LEU A 80 5.86 -15.03 6.07
CA LEU A 80 5.75 -15.10 7.53
C LEU A 80 4.57 -15.98 7.99
N SER A 81 3.45 -15.96 7.26
CA SER A 81 2.30 -16.82 7.58
C SER A 81 2.63 -18.30 7.35
N GLU A 82 3.34 -18.62 6.27
CA GLU A 82 3.79 -19.99 5.97
C GLU A 82 4.80 -20.49 7.01
N GLU A 83 5.78 -19.66 7.37
CA GLU A 83 6.75 -19.96 8.43
C GLU A 83 6.07 -20.20 9.78
N ASN A 84 5.08 -19.38 10.15
CA ASN A 84 4.34 -19.53 11.40
C ASN A 84 3.58 -20.85 11.47
N ILE A 85 2.99 -21.30 10.35
CA ILE A 85 2.31 -22.60 10.26
C ILE A 85 3.33 -23.73 10.46
N GLN A 86 4.48 -23.65 9.80
CA GLN A 86 5.54 -24.66 9.93
C GLN A 86 6.05 -24.75 11.37
N LEU A 87 6.37 -23.61 12.00
CA LEU A 87 6.84 -23.55 13.37
C LEU A 87 5.82 -24.12 14.36
N LYS A 88 4.52 -23.88 14.17
CA LYS A 88 3.47 -24.49 14.99
C LYS A 88 3.44 -26.01 14.85
N SER A 89 3.51 -26.52 13.62
CA SER A 89 3.57 -27.95 13.35
C SER A 89 4.80 -28.61 14.00
N ASP A 90 5.97 -27.98 13.87
CA ASP A 90 7.21 -28.48 14.46
C ASP A 90 7.14 -28.48 15.99
N ASN A 91 6.55 -27.44 16.60
CA ASN A 91 6.38 -27.34 18.04
C ASN A 91 5.41 -28.38 18.59
N GLU A 92 4.31 -28.67 17.88
CA GLU A 92 3.39 -29.76 18.23
C GLU A 92 4.10 -31.12 18.17
N SER A 93 4.89 -31.37 17.11
CA SER A 93 5.70 -32.58 16.98
C SER A 93 6.72 -32.74 18.11
N LEU A 94 7.42 -31.65 18.47
CA LEU A 94 8.38 -31.64 19.57
C LEU A 94 7.69 -31.89 20.92
N THR A 95 6.54 -31.29 21.16
CA THR A 95 5.75 -31.50 22.40
C THR A 95 5.32 -32.97 22.53
N GLN A 96 4.88 -33.59 21.43
CA GLN A 96 4.54 -35.01 21.41
C GLN A 96 5.77 -35.89 21.71
N LYS A 97 6.90 -35.63 21.05
CA LYS A 97 8.17 -36.36 21.31
C LYS A 97 8.64 -36.21 22.75
N GLN A 98 8.53 -35.02 23.32
CA GLN A 98 8.86 -34.77 24.71
C GLN A 98 7.96 -35.59 25.65
N SER A 99 6.65 -35.59 25.41
CA SER A 99 5.70 -36.40 26.20
C SER A 99 6.01 -37.89 26.14
N GLN A 100 6.33 -38.43 24.95
CA GLN A 100 6.75 -39.83 24.80
C GLN A 100 8.04 -40.12 25.57
N ASN A 101 9.01 -39.19 25.53
CA ASN A 101 10.27 -39.33 26.26
C ASN A 101 10.06 -39.30 27.79
N ASP A 102 9.21 -38.42 28.30
CA ASP A 102 8.90 -38.31 29.73
C ASP A 102 8.21 -39.57 30.25
N LEU A 103 7.31 -40.16 29.46
CA LEU A 103 6.69 -41.46 29.77
C LEU A 103 7.72 -42.57 29.81
N LEU A 104 8.62 -42.65 28.81
CA LEU A 104 9.64 -43.69 28.74
C LEU A 104 10.65 -43.59 29.90
N LEU A 105 11.07 -42.37 30.26
CA LEU A 105 11.93 -42.12 31.42
C LEU A 105 11.24 -42.51 32.72
N SER A 106 9.94 -42.20 32.86
CA SER A 106 9.15 -42.58 34.04
C SER A 106 9.01 -44.10 34.15
N ALA A 107 8.69 -44.78 33.05
CA ALA A 107 8.61 -46.24 33.00
C ALA A 107 9.95 -46.88 33.37
N ASN A 108 11.07 -46.35 32.84
CA ASN A 108 12.41 -46.82 33.18
C ASN A 108 12.74 -46.57 34.66
N GLY A 109 12.35 -45.41 35.21
CA GLY A 109 12.48 -45.10 36.63
C GLY A 109 11.76 -46.13 37.51
N TYR A 110 10.49 -46.45 37.20
CA TYR A 110 9.76 -47.47 37.93
C TYR A 110 10.38 -48.87 37.80
N PHE A 111 10.83 -49.23 36.60
CA PHE A 111 11.48 -50.51 36.33
C PHE A 111 12.75 -50.68 37.16
N THR A 112 13.64 -49.68 37.15
CA THR A 112 14.89 -49.71 37.93
C THR A 112 14.68 -49.75 39.44
N LEU A 113 13.57 -49.20 39.93
CA LEU A 113 13.17 -49.28 41.35
C LEU A 113 12.47 -50.60 41.72
N GLY A 114 12.29 -51.51 40.76
CA GLY A 114 11.61 -52.80 40.95
C GLY A 114 10.08 -52.69 41.02
N ASN A 115 9.50 -51.53 40.71
CA ASN A 115 8.05 -51.34 40.64
C ASN A 115 7.51 -51.72 39.25
N ASN A 116 7.56 -53.01 38.96
CA ASN A 116 7.19 -53.58 37.66
C ASN A 116 5.75 -53.22 37.22
N SER A 117 4.81 -53.18 38.17
CA SER A 117 3.41 -52.84 37.86
C SER A 117 3.28 -51.42 37.32
N MET A 118 3.88 -50.43 37.99
CA MET A 118 3.85 -49.03 37.55
C MET A 118 4.66 -48.80 36.27
N ALA A 119 5.77 -49.54 36.12
CA ALA A 119 6.58 -49.50 34.92
C ALA A 119 5.77 -49.94 33.69
N LEU A 120 5.07 -51.09 33.78
CA LEU A 120 4.19 -51.57 32.70
C LEU A 120 3.04 -50.61 32.41
N GLU A 121 2.33 -50.14 33.45
CA GLU A 121 1.21 -49.20 33.27
C GLU A 121 1.64 -47.91 32.57
N THR A 122 2.84 -47.42 32.87
CA THR A 122 3.40 -46.23 32.24
C THR A 122 3.88 -46.54 30.82
N LEU A 123 4.51 -47.70 30.61
CA LEU A 123 5.03 -48.13 29.31
C LEU A 123 3.90 -48.38 28.29
N ASP A 124 2.73 -48.86 28.74
CA ASP A 124 1.57 -49.08 27.87
C ASP A 124 0.96 -47.75 27.34
N LYS A 125 1.31 -46.60 27.93
CA LYS A 125 0.92 -45.25 27.44
C LYS A 125 1.88 -44.74 26.36
N VAL A 126 3.03 -45.38 26.16
CA VAL A 126 4.03 -45.00 25.16
C VAL A 126 3.61 -45.54 23.79
N ASN A 127 3.59 -44.66 22.77
CA ASN A 127 3.33 -45.10 21.40
C ASN A 127 4.63 -45.60 20.76
N TYR A 128 4.78 -46.92 20.68
CA TYR A 128 5.98 -47.57 20.12
C TYR A 128 6.32 -47.11 18.70
N ASN A 129 5.32 -46.82 17.87
CA ASN A 129 5.55 -46.45 16.46
C ASN A 129 6.21 -45.08 16.32
N ASP A 130 6.00 -44.19 17.29
CA ASP A 130 6.51 -42.82 17.28
C ASP A 130 7.91 -42.71 17.93
N LEU A 131 8.41 -43.81 18.51
CA LEU A 131 9.72 -43.86 19.13
C LEU A 131 10.86 -43.90 18.11
N SER A 132 11.95 -43.22 18.45
CA SER A 132 13.23 -43.39 17.75
C SER A 132 13.79 -44.80 17.96
N SER A 133 14.76 -45.20 17.12
CA SER A 133 15.44 -46.49 17.28
C SER A 133 16.04 -46.68 18.67
N ASP A 134 16.65 -45.64 19.24
CA ASP A 134 17.25 -45.70 20.58
C ASP A 134 16.20 -45.81 21.69
N GLN A 135 15.08 -45.10 21.54
CA GLN A 135 13.96 -45.18 22.48
C GLN A 135 13.30 -46.56 22.46
N LYS A 136 13.22 -47.21 21.29
CA LYS A 136 12.72 -48.59 21.18
C LYS A 136 13.58 -49.58 21.95
N ILE A 137 14.90 -49.40 21.96
CA ILE A 137 15.80 -50.25 22.76
C ILE A 137 15.43 -50.19 24.25
N ILE A 138 15.15 -48.99 24.77
CA ILE A 138 14.75 -48.81 26.18
C ILE A 138 13.37 -49.46 26.42
N TYR A 139 12.41 -49.20 25.53
CA TYR A 139 11.07 -49.78 25.62
C TYR A 139 11.14 -51.31 25.66
N ASP A 140 11.86 -51.91 24.72
CA ASP A 140 11.98 -53.36 24.58
C ASP A 140 12.73 -53.98 25.77
N ASN A 141 13.74 -53.29 26.31
CA ASN A 141 14.43 -53.72 27.52
C ASN A 141 13.45 -53.83 28.70
N ILE A 142 12.68 -52.77 28.97
CA ILE A 142 11.71 -52.78 30.07
C ILE A 142 10.67 -53.87 29.83
N LYS A 143 10.09 -53.96 28.62
CA LYS A 143 9.02 -54.93 28.31
C LYS A 143 9.47 -56.37 28.47
N ASN A 144 10.71 -56.70 28.08
CA ASN A 144 11.22 -58.07 28.12
C ASN A 144 11.76 -58.51 29.48
N ASN A 145 12.07 -57.56 30.38
CA ASN A 145 12.68 -57.86 31.69
C ASN A 145 11.73 -57.65 32.87
N ILE A 146 10.48 -57.24 32.62
CA ILE A 146 9.42 -57.28 33.61
C ILE A 146 8.75 -58.66 33.57
N ASN A 147 8.83 -59.39 34.69
CA ASN A 147 8.07 -60.61 34.95
C ASN A 147 6.66 -60.29 35.45
#